data_AF-R9MTK3-F1
#
_entry.id   AF-R9MTK3-F1
#
_cell.length_a   1.000
_cell.length_b   1.000
_cell.length_c   1.000
_cell.angle_alpha   90.00
_cell.angle_beta   90.00
_cell.angle_gamma   90.00
#
_symmetry.space_group_name_H-M   'P 1'
#
loop_
_entity.id
_entity.type
_entity.pdbx_description
1 polymer ?
#
loop_
_entity_poly.entity_id
_entity_poly.type
_entity_poly.pdbx_seq_one_letter_code
_entity_poly.pdbx_strand_id
1 'polypeptide(L)'
;MPEFLDRGISFLNICAIYYVIQLIRCAIVSLVPFAFVFLLRKTLLKNRVFLKGALWSLFIPVFFAGKMKFFYENTVGVILFTWWTVLLTKHVWINWLYLCVAFIFGARLICGRRKLKKLVAGMEKRNLDGNTVYVAKMPVTPSAIGVLRPKIIMPALMWKEYDKKELQTILLHEKTHIRLGHLLFYFLWDVSRVLLWVNPLFTMSVKLLREDMEEICDWATMQQSEEKAYVYGKLLLKSMRVLQVESKNFNMFAAFSGDKEYTNIRQRVTQISQYRPYKRIAVVSILTAVMLCIMGLVVWIQSSSYDRYNENDTMFIYGYDGKEVTFFEDSDLLRQMISYDDTYVYVGKEAFEDFLQKINATGDVFIVFGGFYKLPGFVGTGYSCYYESGSEEPVVRILYEKPTDDWLVALVKVL
;
A
#
# COMPACT_ATOMS: atom_id res chain seq x y z
N MET A 1 19.16 28.34 -15.08
CA MET A 1 19.26 27.86 -13.68
C MET A 1 17.93 28.00 -12.92
N PRO A 2 17.24 29.17 -12.92
CA PRO A 2 15.93 29.32 -12.27
C PRO A 2 14.85 28.42 -12.90
N GLU A 3 14.77 28.43 -14.23
CA GLU A 3 13.76 27.66 -14.98
C GLU A 3 13.87 26.14 -14.77
N PHE A 4 15.10 25.62 -14.67
CA PHE A 4 15.33 24.20 -14.36
C PHE A 4 14.83 23.84 -12.95
N LEU A 5 15.07 24.73 -11.99
CA LEU A 5 14.64 24.54 -10.60
C LEU A 5 13.11 24.61 -10.49
N ASP A 6 12.48 25.54 -11.19
CA ASP A 6 11.03 25.70 -11.22
C ASP A 6 10.34 24.49 -11.88
N ARG A 7 10.88 24.00 -13.02
CA ARG A 7 10.42 22.76 -13.66
C ARG A 7 10.59 21.55 -12.74
N GLY A 8 11.71 21.46 -12.02
CA GLY A 8 11.96 20.39 -11.04
C GLY A 8 10.98 20.40 -9.85
N ILE A 9 10.68 21.58 -9.29
CA ILE A 9 9.69 21.74 -8.22
C ILE A 9 8.29 21.37 -8.73
N SER A 10 7.94 21.79 -9.95
CA SER A 10 6.67 21.42 -10.59
C SER A 10 6.52 19.90 -10.71
N PHE A 11 7.57 19.19 -11.15
CA PHE A 11 7.56 17.73 -11.21
C PHE A 11 7.38 17.08 -9.84
N LEU A 12 8.09 17.55 -8.81
CA LEU A 12 7.92 17.03 -7.44
C LEU A 12 6.49 17.23 -6.93
N ASN A 13 5.85 18.36 -7.25
CA ASN A 13 4.45 18.61 -6.92
C ASN A 13 3.54 17.61 -7.64
N ILE A 14 3.75 17.34 -8.93
CA ILE A 14 3.02 16.32 -9.69
C ILE A 14 3.18 14.95 -9.04
N CYS A 15 4.39 14.55 -8.68
CA CYS A 15 4.64 13.29 -7.98
C CYS A 15 3.91 13.22 -6.64
N ALA A 16 3.96 14.30 -5.85
CA ALA A 16 3.29 14.36 -4.56
C ALA A 16 1.78 14.18 -4.71
N ILE A 17 1.14 14.90 -5.62
CA ILE A 17 -0.29 14.78 -5.88
C ILE A 17 -0.63 13.37 -6.38
N TYR A 18 0.15 12.83 -7.33
CA TYR A 18 -0.06 11.51 -7.91
C TYR A 18 -0.08 10.40 -6.86
N TYR A 19 0.95 10.35 -6.01
CA TYR A 19 1.06 9.30 -4.98
C TYR A 19 0.03 9.50 -3.86
N VAL A 20 -0.24 10.74 -3.44
CA VAL A 20 -1.23 11.01 -2.37
C VAL A 20 -2.63 10.61 -2.82
N ILE A 21 -3.04 10.93 -4.06
CA ILE A 21 -4.32 10.47 -4.62
C ILE A 21 -4.42 8.94 -4.56
N GLN A 22 -3.38 8.22 -4.97
CA GLN A 22 -3.38 6.76 -4.92
C GLN A 22 -3.46 6.21 -3.50
N LEU A 23 -2.67 6.74 -2.57
CA LEU A 23 -2.67 6.29 -1.17
C LEU A 23 -4.03 6.52 -0.50
N ILE A 24 -4.68 7.67 -0.76
CA ILE A 24 -6.02 7.94 -0.23
C ILE A 24 -7.04 6.96 -0.81
N ARG A 25 -7.00 6.68 -2.12
CA ARG A 25 -7.88 5.68 -2.73
C ARG A 25 -7.65 4.28 -2.17
N CYS A 26 -6.40 3.86 -1.98
CA CYS A 26 -6.07 2.60 -1.32
C CYS A 26 -6.62 2.56 0.11
N ALA A 27 -6.51 3.66 0.87
CA ALA A 27 -7.07 3.76 2.21
C ALA A 27 -8.60 3.59 2.22
N ILE A 28 -9.30 4.14 1.23
CA ILE A 28 -10.77 4.00 1.12
C ILE A 28 -11.16 2.59 0.68
N VAL A 29 -10.50 2.03 -0.34
CA VAL A 29 -10.74 0.64 -0.79
C VAL A 29 -10.50 -0.35 0.34
N SER A 30 -9.53 -0.08 1.23
CA SER A 30 -9.23 -0.96 2.37
C SER A 30 -10.38 -1.13 3.37
N LEU A 31 -11.38 -0.23 3.37
CA LEU A 31 -12.56 -0.36 4.22
C LEU A 31 -13.36 -1.64 3.93
N VAL A 32 -13.40 -2.08 2.67
CA VAL A 32 -14.10 -3.30 2.25
C VAL A 32 -13.48 -4.55 2.89
N PRO A 33 -12.17 -4.85 2.71
CA PRO A 33 -11.56 -6.01 3.38
C PRO A 33 -11.60 -5.89 4.91
N PHE A 34 -11.55 -4.69 5.51
CA PHE A 34 -11.79 -4.54 6.95
C PHE A 34 -13.18 -5.04 7.37
N ALA A 35 -14.23 -4.65 6.65
CA ALA A 35 -15.59 -5.11 6.94
C ALA A 35 -15.70 -6.64 6.83
N PHE A 36 -15.15 -7.23 5.77
CA PHE A 36 -15.10 -8.69 5.59
C PHE A 36 -14.33 -9.38 6.72
N VAL A 37 -13.14 -8.90 7.06
CA VAL A 37 -12.31 -9.48 8.12
C VAL A 37 -13.05 -9.44 9.46
N PHE A 38 -13.62 -8.30 9.84
CA PHE A 38 -14.33 -8.16 11.12
C PHE A 38 -15.59 -9.04 11.19
N LEU A 39 -16.35 -9.15 10.10
CA LEU A 39 -17.54 -9.98 10.03
C LEU A 39 -17.20 -11.48 10.09
N LEU A 40 -16.33 -11.94 9.19
CA LEU A 40 -15.99 -13.36 9.03
C LEU A 40 -15.21 -13.90 10.22
N ARG A 41 -14.32 -13.10 10.82
CA ARG A 41 -13.55 -13.47 12.02
C ARG A 41 -14.44 -13.80 13.21
N LYS A 42 -15.56 -13.09 13.38
CA LYS A 42 -16.47 -13.25 14.52
C LYS A 42 -17.51 -14.36 14.28
N THR A 43 -17.82 -14.66 13.02
CA THR A 43 -18.90 -15.57 12.63
C THR A 43 -18.35 -16.89 12.10
N LEU A 44 -18.20 -17.04 10.78
CA LEU A 44 -17.91 -18.29 10.08
C LEU A 44 -16.53 -18.87 10.39
N LEU A 45 -15.54 -18.01 10.68
CA LEU A 45 -14.15 -18.42 10.86
C LEU A 45 -13.69 -18.45 12.33
N LYS A 46 -14.62 -18.30 13.28
CA LYS A 46 -14.30 -18.23 14.72
C LYS A 46 -13.42 -19.39 15.23
N ASN A 47 -13.65 -20.60 14.71
CA ASN A 47 -12.95 -21.82 15.12
C ASN A 47 -11.93 -22.31 14.07
N ARG A 48 -11.62 -21.50 13.06
CA ARG A 48 -10.72 -21.86 11.95
C ARG A 48 -9.45 -21.00 12.01
N VAL A 49 -8.54 -21.35 12.89
CA VAL A 49 -7.34 -20.54 13.23
C VAL A 49 -6.54 -20.10 12.00
N PHE A 50 -6.16 -21.03 11.11
CA PHE A 50 -5.40 -20.70 9.90
C PHE A 50 -6.17 -19.80 8.92
N LEU A 51 -7.46 -20.09 8.70
CA LEU A 51 -8.27 -19.35 7.72
C LEU A 51 -8.59 -17.93 8.22
N LYS A 52 -8.77 -17.77 9.54
CA LYS A 52 -8.89 -16.47 10.21
C LYS A 52 -7.64 -15.61 10.01
N GLY A 53 -6.45 -16.19 10.16
CA GLY A 53 -5.20 -15.49 9.85
C GLY A 53 -5.04 -15.16 8.37
N ALA A 54 -5.45 -16.08 7.49
CA ALA A 54 -5.39 -15.87 6.05
C ALA A 54 -6.26 -14.70 5.56
N LEU A 55 -7.36 -14.34 6.25
CA LEU A 55 -8.16 -13.17 5.87
C LEU A 55 -7.34 -11.88 5.78
N TRP A 56 -6.29 -11.73 6.59
CA TRP A 56 -5.46 -10.54 6.58
C TRP A 56 -4.63 -10.39 5.29
N SER A 57 -4.52 -11.44 4.47
CA SER A 57 -3.87 -11.35 3.16
C SER A 57 -4.73 -10.62 2.12
N LEU A 58 -6.04 -10.43 2.38
CA LEU A 58 -6.94 -9.63 1.53
C LEU A 58 -6.55 -8.16 1.45
N PHE A 59 -5.64 -7.69 2.32
CA PHE A 59 -5.08 -6.35 2.25
C PHE A 59 -3.96 -6.20 1.23
N ILE A 60 -3.38 -7.29 0.70
CA ILE A 60 -2.32 -7.21 -0.32
C ILE A 60 -2.82 -6.56 -1.61
N PRO A 61 -3.97 -6.98 -2.21
CA PRO A 61 -4.46 -6.38 -3.45
C PRO A 61 -4.82 -4.88 -3.32
N VAL A 62 -5.13 -4.41 -2.11
CA VAL A 62 -5.52 -3.02 -1.84
C VAL A 62 -4.47 -2.02 -2.30
N PHE A 63 -3.18 -2.35 -2.19
CA PHE A 63 -2.09 -1.45 -2.59
C PHE A 63 -2.02 -1.20 -4.10
N PHE A 64 -2.65 -2.07 -4.90
CA PHE A 64 -2.72 -1.93 -6.35
C PHE A 64 -3.99 -1.24 -6.82
N ALA A 65 -4.95 -1.02 -5.93
CA ALA A 65 -6.28 -0.52 -6.27
C ALA A 65 -6.30 0.98 -6.61
N GLY A 66 -5.26 1.76 -6.28
CA GLY A 66 -5.26 3.22 -6.43
C GLY A 66 -5.47 3.76 -7.86
N LYS A 67 -5.22 2.92 -8.88
CA LYS A 67 -5.33 3.25 -10.31
C LYS A 67 -6.56 2.67 -11.01
N MET A 68 -7.51 2.09 -10.26
CA MET A 68 -8.68 1.45 -10.87
C MET A 68 -9.52 2.43 -11.70
N LYS A 69 -9.97 1.97 -12.87
CA LYS A 69 -10.90 2.69 -13.77
C LYS A 69 -12.21 3.06 -13.08
N PHE A 70 -12.60 2.31 -12.05
CA PHE A 70 -13.73 2.63 -11.18
C PHE A 70 -13.76 4.09 -10.71
N PHE A 71 -12.59 4.68 -10.41
CA PHE A 71 -12.53 6.06 -9.91
C PHE A 71 -12.81 7.13 -10.97
N TYR A 72 -12.80 6.77 -12.25
CA TYR A 72 -12.82 7.72 -13.38
C TYR A 72 -13.95 7.45 -14.37
N GLU A 73 -14.30 6.19 -14.62
CA GLU A 73 -15.27 5.80 -15.63
C GLU A 73 -16.65 5.48 -15.01
N ASN A 74 -16.68 5.02 -13.76
CA ASN A 74 -17.93 4.66 -13.10
C ASN A 74 -18.61 5.92 -12.52
N THR A 75 -19.90 6.13 -12.82
CA THR A 75 -20.67 7.29 -12.34
C THR A 75 -20.60 7.47 -10.82
N VAL A 76 -20.74 6.39 -10.05
CA VAL A 76 -20.69 6.45 -8.58
C VAL A 76 -19.28 6.81 -8.11
N GLY A 77 -18.26 6.23 -8.72
CA GLY A 77 -16.86 6.56 -8.44
C GLY A 77 -16.55 8.02 -8.73
N VAL A 78 -16.92 8.51 -9.91
CA VAL A 78 -16.73 9.91 -10.32
C VAL A 78 -17.38 10.86 -9.32
N ILE A 79 -18.64 10.64 -8.95
CA ILE A 79 -19.35 11.49 -7.98
C ILE A 79 -18.63 11.52 -6.62
N LEU A 80 -18.22 10.35 -6.11
CA LEU A 80 -17.63 10.24 -4.78
C LEU A 80 -16.19 10.77 -4.71
N PHE A 81 -15.41 10.66 -5.79
CA PHE A 81 -13.95 10.87 -5.74
C PHE A 81 -13.45 12.09 -6.51
N THR A 82 -14.19 12.62 -7.48
CA THR A 82 -13.71 13.72 -8.33
C THR A 82 -13.45 14.99 -7.53
N TRP A 83 -14.32 15.33 -6.59
CA TRP A 83 -14.17 16.53 -5.77
C TRP A 83 -12.89 16.49 -4.90
N TRP A 84 -12.56 15.33 -4.32
CA TRP A 84 -11.30 15.13 -3.60
C TRP A 84 -10.09 15.29 -4.51
N THR A 85 -10.14 14.72 -5.72
CA THR A 85 -9.03 14.85 -6.67
C THR A 85 -8.83 16.31 -7.08
N VAL A 86 -9.91 17.06 -7.34
CA VAL A 86 -9.82 18.49 -7.67
C VAL A 86 -9.24 19.28 -6.50
N LEU A 87 -9.67 18.99 -5.26
CA LEU A 87 -9.16 19.64 -4.06
C LEU A 87 -7.65 19.40 -3.88
N LEU A 88 -7.18 18.15 -4.04
CA LEU A 88 -5.77 17.79 -3.90
C LEU A 88 -4.90 18.40 -5.00
N THR A 89 -5.41 18.49 -6.23
CA THR A 89 -4.71 19.14 -7.34
C THR A 89 -4.65 20.66 -7.15
N LYS A 90 -5.74 21.30 -6.70
CA LYS A 90 -5.81 22.75 -6.45
C LYS A 90 -4.94 23.19 -5.27
N HIS A 91 -4.84 22.36 -4.24
CA HIS A 91 -4.13 22.68 -3.00
C HIS A 91 -2.92 21.76 -2.80
N VAL A 92 -1.87 21.99 -3.57
CA VAL A 92 -0.63 21.20 -3.58
C VAL A 92 -0.04 21.00 -2.17
N TRP A 93 -0.12 22.03 -1.31
CA TRP A 93 0.37 21.99 0.07
C TRP A 93 -0.25 20.87 0.92
N ILE A 94 -1.49 20.44 0.64
CA ILE A 94 -2.15 19.33 1.35
C ILE A 94 -1.42 18.01 1.10
N ASN A 95 -0.95 17.79 -0.13
CA ASN A 95 -0.20 16.58 -0.50
C ASN A 95 1.15 16.54 0.23
N TRP A 96 1.84 17.67 0.28
CA TRP A 96 3.07 17.78 1.06
C TRP A 96 2.83 17.59 2.56
N LEU A 97 1.75 18.14 3.10
CA LEU A 97 1.35 17.89 4.49
C LEU A 97 1.13 16.39 4.75
N TYR A 98 0.41 15.70 3.85
CA TYR A 98 0.19 14.26 3.94
C TYR A 98 1.51 13.48 3.95
N LEU A 99 2.42 13.78 3.01
CA LEU A 99 3.72 13.13 2.90
C LEU A 99 4.62 13.43 4.10
N CYS A 100 4.58 14.66 4.62
CA CYS A 100 5.29 15.05 5.84
C CYS A 100 4.81 14.25 7.06
N VAL A 101 3.49 14.09 7.24
CA VAL A 101 2.93 13.27 8.32
C VAL A 101 3.33 11.80 8.17
N ALA A 102 3.22 11.25 6.96
CA ALA A 102 3.68 9.89 6.66
C ALA A 102 5.19 9.73 6.94
N PHE A 103 6.01 10.71 6.55
CA PHE A 103 7.44 10.72 6.83
C PHE A 103 7.73 10.75 8.33
N ILE A 104 7.03 11.57 9.10
CA ILE A 104 7.18 11.63 10.55
C ILE A 104 6.82 10.27 11.19
N PHE A 105 5.73 9.62 10.77
CA PHE A 105 5.38 8.28 11.27
C PHE A 105 6.40 7.22 10.86
N GLY A 106 6.89 7.26 9.62
CA GLY A 106 7.97 6.38 9.15
C GLY A 106 9.27 6.58 9.92
N ALA A 107 9.67 7.82 10.16
CA ALA A 107 10.84 8.17 10.95
C ALA A 107 10.70 7.67 12.40
N ARG A 108 9.53 7.85 13.03
CA ARG A 108 9.23 7.30 14.36
C ARG A 108 9.32 5.77 14.39
N LEU A 109 8.77 5.08 13.38
CA LEU A 109 8.85 3.62 13.25
C LEU A 109 10.32 3.14 13.16
N ILE A 110 11.11 3.76 12.28
CA ILE A 110 12.53 3.42 12.08
C ILE A 110 13.33 3.74 13.35
N CYS A 111 13.14 4.90 13.95
CA CYS A 111 13.82 5.30 15.18
C CYS A 111 13.48 4.36 16.34
N GLY A 112 12.20 3.99 16.52
CA GLY A 112 11.77 3.03 17.52
C GLY A 112 12.46 1.67 17.35
N ARG A 113 12.51 1.16 16.11
CA ARG A 113 13.20 -0.11 15.80
C ARG A 113 14.72 -0.01 16.00
N ARG A 114 15.35 1.12 15.67
CA ARG A 114 16.79 1.35 15.94
C ARG A 114 17.09 1.41 17.43
N LYS A 115 16.28 2.11 18.22
CA LYS A 115 16.39 2.15 19.70
C LYS A 115 16.28 0.75 20.27
N LEU A 116 15.27 -0.01 19.85
CA LEU A 116 15.06 -1.39 20.29
C LEU A 116 16.25 -2.30 19.94
N LYS A 117 16.78 -2.20 18.72
CA LYS A 117 17.98 -2.94 18.31
C LYS A 117 19.21 -2.60 19.16
N LYS A 118 19.40 -1.32 19.52
CA LYS A 118 20.49 -0.87 20.40
C LYS A 118 20.32 -1.44 21.82
N LEU A 119 19.10 -1.39 22.38
CA LEU A 119 18.80 -1.97 23.70
C LEU A 119 19.12 -3.47 23.73
N VAL A 120 18.69 -4.22 22.71
CA VAL A 120 18.94 -5.67 22.62
C VAL A 120 20.41 -6.00 22.43
N ALA A 121 21.20 -5.12 21.78
CA ALA A 121 22.63 -5.35 21.60
C ALA A 121 23.41 -5.32 22.92
N GLY A 122 22.93 -4.58 23.92
CA GLY A 122 23.54 -4.49 25.26
C GLY A 122 23.04 -5.53 26.26
N MET A 123 22.12 -6.43 25.88
CA MET A 123 21.59 -7.46 26.77
C MET A 123 22.58 -8.63 26.95
N GLU A 124 22.55 -9.24 28.13
CA GLU A 124 23.28 -10.47 28.43
C GLU A 124 22.81 -11.59 27.49
N LYS A 125 23.73 -12.41 27.00
CA LYS A 125 23.45 -13.55 26.12
C LYS A 125 23.55 -14.84 26.92
N ARG A 126 22.55 -15.70 26.81
CA ARG A 126 22.56 -17.07 27.35
C ARG A 126 22.34 -18.08 26.24
N ASN A 127 22.92 -19.27 26.40
CA ASN A 127 22.72 -20.36 25.47
C ASN A 127 21.62 -21.29 26.00
N LEU A 128 20.64 -21.62 25.15
CA LEU A 128 19.62 -22.63 25.41
C LEU A 128 19.57 -23.60 24.22
N ASP A 129 20.10 -24.80 24.43
CA ASP A 129 20.24 -25.87 23.43
C ASP A 129 20.81 -25.40 22.08
N GLY A 130 21.97 -24.75 22.13
CA GLY A 130 22.68 -24.25 20.95
C GLY A 130 22.13 -22.92 20.41
N ASN A 131 21.09 -22.34 21.02
CA ASN A 131 20.50 -21.08 20.58
C ASN A 131 20.89 -19.92 21.49
N THR A 132 21.26 -18.80 20.88
CA THR A 132 21.55 -17.57 21.61
C THR A 132 20.25 -16.84 21.95
N VAL A 133 19.97 -16.71 23.24
CA VAL A 133 18.82 -15.98 23.77
C VAL A 133 19.31 -14.75 24.54
N TYR A 134 18.69 -13.61 24.32
CA TYR A 134 19.01 -12.36 25.00
C TYR A 134 18.16 -12.21 26.27
N VAL A 135 18.80 -11.88 27.38
CA VAL A 135 18.14 -11.79 28.68
C VAL A 135 17.78 -10.34 28.99
N ALA A 136 16.48 -10.06 29.11
CA ALA A 136 15.97 -8.76 29.51
C ALA A 136 15.84 -8.67 31.03
N LYS A 137 16.42 -7.62 31.64
CA LYS A 137 16.31 -7.34 33.09
C LYS A 137 15.07 -6.50 33.46
N MET A 138 14.14 -6.37 32.52
CA MET A 138 12.94 -5.54 32.61
C MET A 138 11.72 -6.41 32.30
N PRO A 139 10.53 -6.08 32.86
CA PRO A 139 9.31 -6.83 32.59
C PRO A 139 8.94 -6.71 31.12
N VAL A 140 9.22 -7.75 30.36
CA VAL A 140 8.88 -7.86 28.94
C VAL A 140 8.24 -9.22 28.72
N THR A 141 7.37 -9.36 27.73
CA THR A 141 6.99 -10.70 27.29
C THR A 141 8.15 -11.32 26.51
N PRO A 142 8.33 -12.65 26.54
CA PRO A 142 9.14 -13.33 25.55
C PRO A 142 8.75 -12.85 24.16
N SER A 143 9.75 -12.52 23.35
CA SER A 143 9.50 -11.97 22.03
C SER A 143 10.70 -12.12 21.12
N ALA A 144 10.40 -12.39 19.85
CA ALA A 144 11.37 -12.28 18.77
C ALA A 144 11.39 -10.86 18.18
N ILE A 145 12.60 -10.30 18.00
CA ILE A 145 12.82 -8.96 17.46
C ILE A 145 13.79 -9.01 16.27
N GLY A 146 13.46 -8.26 15.22
CA GLY A 146 14.30 -8.08 14.03
C GLY A 146 13.77 -8.87 12.84
N VAL A 147 13.62 -8.19 11.70
CA VAL A 147 13.00 -8.79 10.50
C VAL A 147 13.95 -9.74 9.77
N LEU A 148 15.15 -9.26 9.42
CA LEU A 148 16.13 -10.04 8.64
C LEU A 148 17.03 -10.95 9.50
N ARG A 149 17.33 -10.52 10.73
CA ARG A 149 18.17 -11.25 11.69
C ARG A 149 17.45 -11.27 13.02
N PRO A 150 16.45 -12.16 13.17
CA PRO A 150 15.63 -12.21 14.37
C PRO A 150 16.47 -12.63 15.57
N LYS A 151 16.18 -12.02 16.72
CA LYS A 151 16.79 -12.27 18.02
C LYS A 151 15.68 -12.58 19.01
N ILE A 152 15.83 -13.64 19.77
CA ILE A 152 14.86 -14.04 20.78
C ILE A 152 15.26 -13.41 22.11
N ILE A 153 14.32 -12.75 22.76
CA ILE A 153 14.49 -12.11 24.06
C ILE A 153 13.59 -12.80 25.06
N MET A 154 14.14 -13.08 26.25
CA MET A 154 13.40 -13.67 27.36
C MET A 154 13.67 -12.88 28.65
N PRO A 155 12.67 -12.71 29.52
CA PRO A 155 12.82 -12.05 30.81
C PRO A 155 13.76 -12.82 31.73
N ALA A 156 14.59 -12.11 32.49
CA ALA A 156 15.45 -12.69 33.51
C ALA A 156 14.66 -13.50 34.55
N LEU A 157 13.43 -13.10 34.85
CA LEU A 157 12.56 -13.80 35.79
C LEU A 157 12.15 -15.19 35.28
N MET A 158 11.95 -15.36 33.97
CA MET A 158 11.64 -16.68 33.41
C MET A 158 12.79 -17.67 33.58
N TRP A 159 14.04 -17.22 33.47
CA TRP A 159 15.21 -18.08 33.74
C TRP A 159 15.32 -18.54 35.19
N LYS A 160 14.61 -17.89 36.13
CA LYS A 160 14.59 -18.26 37.55
C LYS A 160 13.40 -19.16 37.90
N GLU A 161 12.23 -18.86 37.35
CA GLU A 161 10.96 -19.51 37.71
C GLU A 161 10.64 -20.76 36.87
N TYR A 162 11.35 -20.99 35.77
CA TYR A 162 11.01 -22.02 34.78
C TYR A 162 12.04 -23.13 34.78
N ASP A 163 11.57 -24.36 34.62
CA ASP A 163 12.45 -25.49 34.36
C ASP A 163 12.98 -25.47 32.91
N LYS A 164 13.96 -26.34 32.62
CA LYS A 164 14.58 -26.40 31.30
C LYS A 164 13.57 -26.74 30.19
N LYS A 165 12.59 -27.61 30.44
CA LYS A 165 11.60 -28.04 29.45
C LYS A 165 10.62 -26.91 29.16
N GLU A 166 10.15 -26.21 30.20
CA GLU A 166 9.28 -25.06 30.07
C GLU A 166 9.96 -23.93 29.26
N LEU A 167 11.25 -23.67 29.50
CA LEU A 167 12.03 -22.71 28.70
C LEU A 167 12.21 -23.17 27.24
N GLN A 168 12.41 -24.46 26.99
CA GLN A 168 12.47 -25.03 25.65
C GLN A 168 11.16 -24.85 24.89
N THR A 169 10.02 -25.08 25.54
CA THR A 169 8.70 -24.91 24.93
C THR A 169 8.43 -23.43 24.59
N ILE A 170 8.82 -22.48 25.46
CA ILE A 170 8.76 -21.04 25.14
C ILE A 170 9.69 -20.69 23.97
N LEU A 171 10.91 -21.22 23.97
CA LEU A 171 11.85 -21.01 22.86
C LEU A 171 11.28 -21.52 21.53
N LEU A 172 10.59 -22.67 21.55
CA LEU A 172 9.93 -23.24 20.37
C LEU A 172 8.79 -22.33 19.86
N HIS A 173 8.01 -21.73 20.75
CA HIS A 173 6.98 -20.75 20.41
C HIS A 173 7.58 -19.54 19.68
N GLU A 174 8.59 -18.91 20.27
CA GLU A 174 9.25 -17.74 19.66
C GLU A 174 9.93 -18.07 18.33
N LYS A 175 10.52 -19.26 18.21
CA LYS A 175 11.05 -19.76 16.93
C LYS A 175 9.95 -20.00 15.90
N THR A 176 8.77 -20.42 16.32
CA THR A 176 7.62 -20.60 15.44
C THR A 176 7.14 -19.26 14.87
N HIS A 177 7.11 -18.18 15.66
CA HIS A 177 6.88 -16.82 15.14
C HIS A 177 7.88 -16.42 14.04
N ILE A 178 9.16 -16.75 14.25
CA ILE A 178 10.22 -16.48 13.27
C ILE A 178 9.99 -17.30 12.00
N ARG A 179 9.74 -18.61 12.13
CA ARG A 179 9.54 -19.52 10.99
C ARG A 179 8.33 -19.16 10.16
N LEU A 180 7.23 -18.75 10.80
CA LEU A 180 6.01 -18.31 10.12
C LEU A 180 6.11 -16.89 9.54
N GLY A 181 7.22 -16.18 9.76
CA GLY A 181 7.43 -14.84 9.22
C GLY A 181 6.57 -13.75 9.85
N HIS A 182 6.00 -14.00 11.05
CA HIS A 182 5.14 -13.03 11.74
C HIS A 182 5.82 -11.67 11.93
N LEU A 183 7.14 -11.64 12.13
CA LEU A 183 7.92 -10.40 12.27
C LEU A 183 7.94 -9.55 10.99
N LEU A 184 8.03 -10.20 9.82
CA LEU A 184 7.94 -9.52 8.53
C LEU A 184 6.51 -9.01 8.32
N PHE A 185 5.52 -9.83 8.65
CA PHE A 185 4.12 -9.45 8.50
C PHE A 185 3.73 -8.25 9.37
N TYR A 186 4.16 -8.22 10.64
CA TYR A 186 3.98 -7.05 11.51
C TYR A 186 4.71 -5.81 10.98
N PHE A 187 5.89 -5.98 10.39
CA PHE A 187 6.61 -4.88 9.78
C PHE A 187 5.87 -4.33 8.56
N LEU A 188 5.40 -5.19 7.66
CA LEU A 188 4.58 -4.77 6.52
C LEU A 188 3.31 -4.06 6.98
N TRP A 189 2.64 -4.56 8.02
CA TRP A 189 1.46 -3.90 8.59
C TRP A 189 1.78 -2.53 9.20
N ASP A 190 2.92 -2.39 9.88
CA ASP A 190 3.39 -1.09 10.38
C ASP A 190 3.69 -0.12 9.22
N VAL A 191 4.26 -0.60 8.11
CA VAL A 191 4.45 0.21 6.90
C VAL A 191 3.11 0.63 6.30
N SER A 192 2.13 -0.28 6.22
CA SER A 192 0.76 0.04 5.78
C SER A 192 0.13 1.13 6.63
N ARG A 193 0.32 1.09 7.96
CA ARG A 193 -0.15 2.12 8.90
C ARG A 193 0.49 3.49 8.67
N VAL A 194 1.75 3.52 8.23
CA VAL A 194 2.46 4.75 7.90
C VAL A 194 1.95 5.32 6.57
N LEU A 195 1.84 4.47 5.55
CA LEU A 195 1.41 4.89 4.20
C LEU A 195 -0.06 5.27 4.16
N LEU A 196 -0.92 4.56 4.89
CA LEU A 196 -2.37 4.74 4.91
C LEU A 196 -2.85 5.30 6.26
N TRP A 197 -2.07 6.18 6.86
CA TRP A 197 -2.28 6.68 8.23
C TRP A 197 -3.64 7.35 8.45
N VAL A 198 -4.23 7.88 7.38
CA VAL A 198 -5.59 8.46 7.39
C VAL A 198 -6.68 7.45 7.73
N ASN A 199 -6.42 6.15 7.55
CA ASN A 199 -7.36 5.11 7.92
C ASN A 199 -7.05 4.57 9.34
N PRO A 200 -7.84 4.94 10.38
CA PRO A 200 -7.60 4.50 11.75
C PRO A 200 -7.78 3.00 11.95
N LEU A 201 -8.51 2.31 11.06
CA LEU A 201 -8.76 0.87 11.15
C LEU A 201 -7.47 0.08 11.08
N PHE A 202 -6.45 0.52 10.34
CA PHE A 202 -5.13 -0.12 10.32
C PHE A 202 -4.46 -0.12 11.70
N THR A 203 -4.69 0.91 12.51
CA THR A 203 -4.15 0.98 13.88
C THR A 203 -5.01 0.18 14.85
N MET A 204 -6.34 0.27 14.74
CA MET A 204 -7.26 -0.48 15.62
C MET A 204 -7.14 -2.00 15.42
N SER A 205 -6.90 -2.44 14.19
CA SER A 205 -6.78 -3.85 13.82
C SER A 205 -5.48 -4.52 14.26
N VAL A 206 -4.43 -3.77 14.61
CA VAL A 206 -3.13 -4.35 15.04
C VAL A 206 -3.32 -5.35 16.17
N LYS A 207 -4.22 -5.05 17.11
CA LYS A 207 -4.50 -5.96 18.23
C LYS A 207 -5.11 -7.27 17.75
N LEU A 208 -6.11 -7.18 16.87
CA LEU A 208 -6.80 -8.35 16.30
C LEU A 208 -5.86 -9.19 15.44
N LEU A 209 -5.03 -8.54 14.63
CA LEU A 209 -3.98 -9.16 13.82
C LEU A 209 -3.03 -9.96 14.71
N ARG A 210 -2.54 -9.35 15.80
CA ARG A 210 -1.64 -10.02 16.75
C ARG A 210 -2.31 -11.20 17.43
N GLU A 211 -3.53 -11.02 17.93
CA GLU A 211 -4.34 -12.11 18.51
C GLU A 211 -4.45 -13.30 17.55
N ASP A 212 -4.72 -13.06 16.26
CA ASP A 212 -4.86 -14.12 15.27
C ASP A 212 -3.53 -14.82 14.95
N MET A 213 -2.42 -14.06 14.91
CA MET A 213 -1.08 -14.64 14.71
C MET A 213 -0.59 -15.43 15.94
N GLU A 214 -0.93 -15.00 17.16
CA GLU A 214 -0.64 -15.76 18.39
C GLU A 214 -1.39 -17.09 18.41
N GLU A 215 -2.66 -17.11 18.02
CA GLU A 215 -3.44 -18.36 17.90
C GLU A 215 -2.82 -19.33 16.88
N ILE A 216 -2.38 -18.83 15.72
CA ILE A 216 -1.67 -19.64 14.71
C ILE A 216 -0.36 -20.17 15.27
N CYS A 217 0.40 -19.34 15.99
CA CYS A 217 1.67 -19.74 16.56
C CYS A 217 1.49 -20.80 17.65
N ASP A 218 0.51 -20.64 18.53
CA ASP A 218 0.15 -21.63 19.55
C ASP A 218 -0.16 -22.99 18.91
N TRP A 219 -1.01 -23.00 17.89
CA TRP A 219 -1.38 -24.23 17.16
C TRP A 219 -0.18 -24.87 16.47
N ALA A 220 0.65 -24.08 15.79
CA ALA A 220 1.83 -24.57 15.08
C ALA A 220 2.92 -25.07 16.06
N THR A 221 3.03 -24.47 17.24
CA THR A 221 3.94 -24.88 18.31
C THR A 221 3.47 -26.21 18.91
N MET A 222 2.18 -26.32 19.24
CA MET A 222 1.59 -27.56 19.74
C MET A 222 1.68 -28.73 18.75
N GLN A 223 1.63 -28.45 17.45
CA GLN A 223 1.83 -29.46 16.42
C GLN A 223 3.27 -29.96 16.31
N GLN A 224 4.24 -29.13 16.71
CA GLN A 224 5.66 -29.47 16.70
C GLN A 224 6.14 -30.05 18.02
N SER A 225 5.52 -29.67 19.13
CA SER A 225 5.82 -30.21 20.45
C SER A 225 5.22 -31.60 20.61
N GLU A 226 5.97 -32.52 21.21
CA GLU A 226 5.44 -33.82 21.66
C GLU A 226 4.58 -33.68 22.94
N GLU A 227 4.53 -32.48 23.52
CA GLU A 227 3.77 -32.18 24.73
C GLU A 227 2.26 -32.14 24.49
N LYS A 228 1.50 -32.65 25.47
CA LYS A 228 0.04 -32.58 25.44
C LYS A 228 -0.42 -31.12 25.50
N ALA A 229 -1.49 -30.79 24.79
CA ALA A 229 -2.14 -29.47 24.80
C ALA A 229 -2.36 -28.90 26.22
N TYR A 230 -2.67 -29.76 27.18
CA TYR A 230 -2.83 -29.40 28.58
C TYR A 230 -1.55 -28.82 29.21
N VAL A 231 -0.38 -29.41 28.92
CA VAL A 231 0.92 -28.98 29.46
C VAL A 231 1.27 -27.60 28.90
N TYR A 232 1.08 -27.42 27.59
CA TYR A 232 1.27 -26.13 26.93
C TYR A 232 0.33 -25.04 27.49
N GLY A 233 -0.95 -25.35 27.67
CA GLY A 233 -1.92 -24.42 28.27
C GLY A 233 -1.55 -24.01 29.71
N LYS A 234 -1.06 -24.95 30.52
CA LYS A 234 -0.56 -24.67 31.87
C LYS A 234 0.67 -23.75 31.85
N LEU A 235 1.58 -23.95 30.91
CA LEU A 235 2.77 -23.12 30.71
C LEU A 235 2.41 -21.67 30.33
N LEU A 236 1.40 -21.47 29.48
CA LEU A 236 0.92 -20.13 29.14
C LEU A 236 0.31 -19.41 30.36
N LEU A 237 -0.48 -20.12 31.17
CA LEU A 237 -1.04 -19.56 32.41
C LEU A 237 0.06 -19.20 33.42
N LYS A 238 1.12 -20.03 33.53
CA LYS A 238 2.30 -19.72 34.35
C LYS A 238 2.99 -18.45 33.84
N SER A 239 3.16 -18.31 32.52
CA SER A 239 3.77 -17.15 31.85
C SER A 239 3.04 -15.86 32.12
N MET A 240 1.72 -15.87 32.04
CA MET A 240 0.91 -14.73 32.43
C MET A 240 1.15 -14.32 33.88
N ARG A 241 1.11 -15.27 34.83
CA ARG A 241 1.27 -14.96 36.26
C ARG A 241 2.63 -14.34 36.55
N VAL A 242 3.69 -14.91 35.99
CA VAL A 242 5.07 -14.42 36.20
C VAL A 242 5.24 -13.01 35.64
N LEU A 243 4.70 -12.74 34.44
CA LEU A 243 4.75 -11.43 33.81
C LEU A 243 3.92 -10.38 34.56
N GLN A 244 2.75 -10.76 35.09
CA GLN A 244 1.92 -9.86 35.90
C GLN A 244 2.60 -9.47 37.22
N VAL A 245 3.27 -10.41 37.88
CA VAL A 245 4.05 -10.12 39.10
C VAL A 245 5.22 -9.19 38.78
N GLU A 246 5.95 -9.44 37.68
CA GLU A 246 7.07 -8.59 37.27
C GLU A 246 6.62 -7.17 36.90
N SER A 247 5.49 -7.04 36.18
CA SER A 247 4.88 -5.75 35.82
C SER A 247 4.41 -4.95 37.05
N LYS A 248 3.77 -5.63 38.02
CA LYS A 248 3.36 -5.04 39.29
C LYS A 248 4.55 -4.54 40.10
N ASN A 249 5.62 -5.32 40.17
CA ASN A 249 6.85 -4.95 40.86
C ASN A 249 7.58 -3.75 40.20
N PHE A 250 7.36 -3.53 38.91
CA PHE A 250 7.95 -2.41 38.16
C PHE A 250 7.03 -1.17 38.08
N ASN A 251 5.92 -1.12 38.84
CA ASN A 251 4.93 -0.03 38.82
C ASN A 251 4.39 0.30 37.41
N MET A 252 4.33 -0.69 36.51
CA MET A 252 3.85 -0.53 35.14
C MET A 252 2.31 -0.67 35.06
N PHE A 253 1.57 -0.05 36.00
CA PHE A 253 0.10 -0.15 36.05
C PHE A 253 -0.63 0.85 35.14
N ALA A 254 0.03 1.90 34.64
CA ALA A 254 -0.68 3.05 34.08
C ALA A 254 -1.07 2.97 32.59
N ALA A 255 -0.73 1.91 31.84
CA ALA A 255 -0.85 1.98 30.37
C ALA A 255 -1.81 0.98 29.69
N PHE A 256 -2.07 -0.24 30.19
CA PHE A 256 -2.90 -1.20 29.44
C PHE A 256 -3.77 -2.12 30.31
N SER A 257 -5.01 -2.29 29.86
CA SER A 257 -6.20 -2.79 30.55
C SER A 257 -6.16 -4.26 31.01
N GLY A 258 -6.38 -4.50 32.31
CA GLY A 258 -6.49 -5.85 32.89
C GLY A 258 -7.58 -6.75 32.30
N ASP A 259 -8.72 -6.20 31.85
CA ASP A 259 -9.80 -6.99 31.25
C ASP A 259 -9.48 -7.52 29.85
N LYS A 260 -8.71 -6.76 29.06
CA LYS A 260 -8.40 -7.09 27.67
C LYS A 260 -7.31 -8.15 27.55
N GLU A 261 -6.43 -8.23 28.54
CA GLU A 261 -5.38 -9.24 28.62
C GLU A 261 -5.94 -10.58 29.11
N TYR A 262 -6.78 -10.55 30.14
CA TYR A 262 -7.51 -11.73 30.64
C TYR A 262 -8.41 -12.36 29.55
N THR A 263 -9.16 -11.56 28.79
CA THR A 263 -10.02 -12.08 27.70
C THR A 263 -9.22 -12.74 26.58
N ASN A 264 -8.08 -12.17 26.19
CA ASN A 264 -7.18 -12.75 25.18
C ASN A 264 -6.62 -14.10 25.65
N ILE A 265 -6.19 -14.19 26.90
CA ILE A 265 -5.64 -15.43 27.45
C ILE A 265 -6.72 -16.50 27.63
N ARG A 266 -7.90 -16.11 28.11
CA ARG A 266 -9.07 -17.01 28.16
C ARG A 266 -9.38 -17.57 26.77
N GLN A 267 -9.31 -16.74 25.73
CA GLN A 267 -9.52 -17.17 24.35
C GLN A 267 -8.43 -18.16 23.91
N ARG A 268 -7.14 -17.87 24.14
CA ARG A 268 -6.03 -18.78 23.83
C ARG A 268 -6.17 -20.14 24.53
N VAL A 269 -6.43 -20.14 25.83
CA VAL A 269 -6.64 -21.37 26.62
C VAL A 269 -7.84 -22.17 26.11
N THR A 270 -8.93 -21.48 25.75
CA THR A 270 -10.11 -22.14 25.15
C THR A 270 -9.75 -22.78 23.80
N GLN A 271 -9.01 -22.08 22.94
CA GLN A 271 -8.59 -22.61 21.63
C GLN A 271 -7.62 -23.80 21.77
N ILE A 272 -6.70 -23.74 22.74
CA ILE A 272 -5.77 -24.84 23.05
C ILE A 272 -6.55 -26.09 23.51
N SER A 273 -7.60 -25.90 24.31
CA SER A 273 -8.46 -27.01 24.76
C SER A 273 -9.22 -27.68 23.60
N GLN A 274 -9.45 -26.95 22.51
CA GLN A 274 -10.16 -27.43 21.31
C GLN A 274 -9.20 -27.86 20.20
N TYR A 275 -7.90 -27.94 20.49
CA TYR A 275 -6.87 -28.24 19.50
C TYR A 275 -7.14 -29.56 18.74
N ARG A 276 -7.00 -29.49 17.42
CA ARG A 276 -7.01 -30.66 16.53
C ARG A 276 -5.86 -30.53 15.54
N PRO A 277 -4.98 -31.54 15.40
CA PRO A 277 -3.87 -31.44 14.47
C PRO A 277 -4.37 -31.30 13.03
N TYR A 278 -3.90 -30.28 12.32
CA TYR A 278 -4.19 -30.13 10.89
C TYR A 278 -3.32 -31.09 10.08
N LYS A 279 -3.91 -31.75 9.08
CA LYS A 279 -3.14 -32.51 8.09
C LYS A 279 -2.32 -31.54 7.23
N ARG A 280 -1.05 -31.83 6.99
CA ARG A 280 -0.16 -30.99 6.15
C ARG A 280 -0.77 -30.68 4.78
N ILE A 281 -1.40 -31.67 4.14
CA ILE A 281 -2.08 -31.52 2.85
C ILE A 281 -3.20 -30.47 2.92
N ALA A 282 -3.98 -30.44 4.00
CA ALA A 282 -5.06 -29.47 4.17
C ALA A 282 -4.53 -28.05 4.38
N VAL A 283 -3.41 -27.90 5.09
CA VAL A 283 -2.76 -26.57 5.26
C VAL A 283 -2.22 -26.08 3.92
N VAL A 284 -1.51 -26.95 3.20
CA VAL A 284 -0.95 -26.62 1.88
C VAL A 284 -2.07 -26.25 0.90
N SER A 285 -3.16 -27.02 0.86
CA SER A 285 -4.29 -26.74 -0.05
C SER A 285 -4.97 -25.41 0.26
N ILE A 286 -5.16 -25.07 1.54
CA ILE A 286 -5.68 -23.77 1.96
C ILE A 286 -4.73 -22.64 1.54
N LEU A 287 -3.43 -22.78 1.78
CA LEU A 287 -2.45 -21.77 1.40
C LEU A 287 -2.40 -21.56 -0.11
N THR A 288 -2.44 -22.64 -0.90
CA THR A 288 -2.48 -22.54 -2.36
C THR A 288 -3.76 -21.88 -2.84
N ALA A 289 -4.92 -22.22 -2.25
CA ALA A 289 -6.19 -21.59 -2.61
C ALA A 289 -6.18 -20.09 -2.29
N VAL A 290 -5.70 -19.70 -1.10
CA VAL A 290 -5.56 -18.29 -0.71
C VAL A 290 -4.62 -17.55 -1.65
N MET A 291 -3.48 -18.14 -2.01
CA MET A 291 -2.52 -17.55 -2.94
C MET A 291 -3.13 -17.32 -4.32
N LEU A 292 -3.86 -18.31 -4.86
CA LEU A 292 -4.55 -18.19 -6.15
C LEU A 292 -5.65 -17.13 -6.10
N CYS A 293 -6.43 -17.05 -5.02
CA CYS A 293 -7.44 -16.00 -4.85
C CYS A 293 -6.80 -14.60 -4.83
N ILE A 294 -5.72 -14.39 -4.07
CA ILE A 294 -5.02 -13.09 -4.04
C ILE A 294 -4.45 -12.76 -5.42
N MET A 295 -3.84 -13.73 -6.09
CA MET A 295 -3.28 -13.52 -7.43
C MET A 295 -4.38 -13.14 -8.42
N GLY A 296 -5.51 -13.84 -8.41
CA GLY A 296 -6.67 -13.50 -9.23
C GLY A 296 -7.20 -12.09 -8.95
N LEU A 297 -7.28 -11.69 -7.67
CA LEU A 297 -7.68 -10.33 -7.28
C LEU A 297 -6.67 -9.28 -7.77
N VAL A 298 -5.37 -9.53 -7.65
CA VAL A 298 -4.34 -8.60 -8.15
C VAL A 298 -4.43 -8.46 -9.67
N VAL A 299 -4.56 -9.57 -10.40
CA VAL A 299 -4.71 -9.56 -11.86
C VAL A 299 -5.98 -8.82 -12.28
N TRP A 300 -7.10 -9.07 -11.61
CA TRP A 300 -8.36 -8.38 -11.88
C TRP A 300 -8.28 -6.87 -11.60
N ILE A 301 -7.62 -6.47 -10.51
CA ILE A 301 -7.37 -5.05 -10.20
C ILE A 301 -6.48 -4.43 -11.28
N GLN A 302 -5.41 -5.12 -11.70
CA GLN A 302 -4.50 -4.63 -12.73
C GLN A 302 -5.21 -4.48 -14.08
N SER A 303 -6.00 -5.47 -14.51
CA SER A 303 -6.77 -5.40 -15.76
C SER A 303 -7.86 -4.32 -15.72
N SER A 304 -8.34 -3.99 -14.53
CA SER A 304 -9.34 -2.94 -14.30
C SER A 304 -8.72 -1.61 -13.90
N SER A 305 -7.40 -1.46 -13.99
CA SER A 305 -6.67 -0.22 -13.70
C SER A 305 -6.16 0.42 -14.96
N TYR A 306 -5.87 1.72 -14.89
CA TYR A 306 -5.13 2.40 -15.95
C TYR A 306 -3.68 1.90 -16.00
N ASP A 307 -3.14 1.89 -17.22
CA ASP A 307 -1.75 1.61 -17.46
C ASP A 307 -0.85 2.69 -16.84
N ARG A 308 0.48 2.51 -16.95
CA ARG A 308 1.43 3.49 -16.41
C ARG A 308 1.19 4.86 -17.05
N TYR A 309 0.99 4.90 -18.36
CA TYR A 309 0.48 6.02 -19.12
C TYR A 309 -0.44 5.45 -20.19
N ASN A 310 -1.35 6.27 -20.69
CA ASN A 310 -2.25 5.92 -21.78
C ASN A 310 -1.95 6.85 -22.93
N GLU A 311 -1.87 6.31 -24.14
CA GLU A 311 -1.75 7.12 -25.34
C GLU A 311 -3.02 7.95 -25.52
N ASN A 312 -2.84 9.15 -26.05
CA ASN A 312 -3.93 10.08 -26.27
C ASN A 312 -4.14 10.25 -27.76
N ASP A 313 -5.27 9.80 -28.27
CA ASP A 313 -5.63 9.91 -29.69
C ASP A 313 -6.53 11.14 -29.96
N THR A 314 -6.56 12.09 -29.02
CA THR A 314 -7.30 13.35 -29.21
C THR A 314 -6.66 14.16 -30.31
N MET A 315 -7.49 14.69 -31.19
CA MET A 315 -7.10 15.65 -32.21
C MET A 315 -8.13 16.78 -32.20
N PHE A 316 -7.68 17.99 -31.85
CA PHE A 316 -8.52 19.17 -31.81
C PHE A 316 -7.74 20.37 -32.34
N ILE A 317 -8.47 21.40 -32.77
CA ILE A 317 -7.89 22.65 -33.21
C ILE A 317 -8.41 23.79 -32.34
N TYR A 318 -7.59 24.81 -32.14
CA TYR A 318 -8.02 26.03 -31.50
C TYR A 318 -7.38 27.24 -32.14
N GLY A 319 -8.11 28.36 -32.13
CA GLY A 319 -7.59 29.66 -32.53
C GLY A 319 -7.13 30.45 -31.32
N TYR A 320 -6.05 31.21 -31.49
CA TYR A 320 -5.53 32.09 -30.45
C TYR A 320 -5.15 33.44 -31.04
N ASP A 321 -5.57 34.54 -30.43
CA ASP A 321 -5.29 35.90 -30.93
C ASP A 321 -4.17 36.61 -30.17
N GLY A 322 -3.46 35.89 -29.29
CA GLY A 322 -2.46 36.45 -28.38
C GLY A 322 -3.02 36.86 -27.01
N LYS A 323 -4.34 36.85 -26.81
CA LYS A 323 -4.99 37.15 -25.53
C LYS A 323 -5.93 36.05 -25.08
N GLU A 324 -6.78 35.56 -25.97
CA GLU A 324 -7.80 34.55 -25.66
C GLU A 324 -7.95 33.50 -26.77
N VAL A 325 -8.58 32.39 -26.41
CA VAL A 325 -8.91 31.34 -27.36
C VAL A 325 -10.15 31.79 -28.14
N THR A 326 -9.99 32.02 -29.45
CA THR A 326 -11.04 32.54 -30.34
C THR A 326 -12.04 31.47 -30.76
N PHE A 327 -11.57 30.24 -30.96
CA PHE A 327 -12.41 29.08 -31.20
C PHE A 327 -11.74 27.80 -30.68
N PHE A 328 -12.53 26.78 -30.42
CA PHE A 328 -12.08 25.43 -30.06
C PHE A 328 -12.99 24.43 -30.76
N GLU A 329 -12.41 23.51 -31.53
CA GLU A 329 -13.16 22.48 -32.25
C GLU A 329 -12.50 21.11 -32.10
N ASP A 330 -13.33 20.13 -31.72
CA ASP A 330 -12.98 18.71 -31.62
C ASP A 330 -14.01 17.94 -32.48
N SER A 331 -13.58 17.53 -33.67
CA SER A 331 -14.45 16.90 -34.67
C SER A 331 -13.74 15.73 -35.34
N ASP A 332 -14.48 14.64 -35.57
CA ASP A 332 -13.99 13.47 -36.31
C ASP A 332 -13.58 13.81 -37.75
N LEU A 333 -14.06 14.93 -38.31
CA LEU A 333 -13.62 15.43 -39.63
C LEU A 333 -12.14 15.79 -39.64
N LEU A 334 -11.58 16.25 -38.51
CA LEU A 334 -10.16 16.60 -38.40
C LEU A 334 -9.27 15.39 -38.72
N ARG A 335 -9.69 14.18 -38.30
CA ARG A 335 -8.96 12.93 -38.54
C ARG A 335 -8.94 12.51 -40.01
N GLN A 336 -9.82 13.06 -40.84
CA GLN A 336 -9.84 12.82 -42.30
C GLN A 336 -8.94 13.81 -43.04
N MET A 337 -8.76 15.02 -42.49
CA MET A 337 -8.02 16.11 -43.13
C MET A 337 -6.56 16.19 -42.66
N ILE A 338 -6.26 15.65 -41.46
CA ILE A 338 -4.97 15.76 -40.81
C ILE A 338 -4.44 14.36 -40.52
N SER A 339 -3.20 14.11 -40.92
CA SER A 339 -2.44 12.92 -40.55
C SER A 339 -1.06 13.33 -40.05
N TYR A 340 -0.39 12.50 -39.27
CA TYR A 340 0.93 12.81 -38.73
C TYR A 340 1.79 11.57 -38.61
N ASP A 341 3.09 11.75 -38.75
CA ASP A 341 4.11 10.73 -38.48
C ASP A 341 5.01 11.18 -37.31
N ASP A 342 6.17 10.55 -37.15
CA ASP A 342 7.08 10.85 -36.05
C ASP A 342 7.76 12.23 -36.13
N THR A 343 7.68 12.92 -37.27
CA THR A 343 8.43 14.15 -37.56
C THR A 343 7.54 15.27 -38.13
N TYR A 344 6.50 14.94 -38.89
CA TYR A 344 5.66 15.90 -39.60
C TYR A 344 4.17 15.68 -39.38
N VAL A 345 3.44 16.78 -39.49
CA VAL A 345 1.98 16.82 -39.63
C VAL A 345 1.65 17.18 -41.08
N TYR A 346 0.73 16.42 -41.68
CA TYR A 346 0.25 16.60 -43.04
C TYR A 346 -1.20 17.05 -42.98
N VAL A 347 -1.48 18.22 -43.54
CA VAL A 347 -2.83 18.82 -43.56
C VAL A 347 -3.29 18.98 -45.00
N GLY A 348 -4.40 18.33 -45.36
CA GLY A 348 -5.04 18.51 -46.66
C GLY A 348 -5.62 19.93 -46.76
N LYS A 349 -4.98 20.79 -47.55
CA LYS A 349 -5.21 22.24 -47.52
C LYS A 349 -6.66 22.62 -47.82
N GLU A 350 -7.18 22.21 -48.96
CA GLU A 350 -8.49 22.62 -49.46
C GLU A 350 -9.60 22.24 -48.48
N ALA A 351 -9.62 20.97 -48.03
CA ALA A 351 -10.60 20.49 -47.06
C ALA A 351 -10.48 21.21 -45.71
N PHE A 352 -9.26 21.47 -45.24
CA PHE A 352 -9.02 22.10 -43.95
C PHE A 352 -9.35 23.60 -43.95
N GLU A 353 -8.98 24.34 -44.99
CA GLU A 353 -9.32 25.76 -45.13
C GLU A 353 -10.83 25.96 -45.32
N ASP A 354 -11.50 25.09 -46.09
CA ASP A 354 -12.97 25.07 -46.20
C ASP A 354 -13.64 24.82 -44.85
N PHE A 355 -13.06 23.93 -44.05
CA PHE A 355 -13.54 23.67 -42.69
C PHE A 355 -13.37 24.88 -41.78
N LEU A 356 -12.19 25.52 -41.80
CA LEU A 356 -11.90 26.75 -41.05
C LEU A 356 -12.86 27.89 -41.43
N GLN A 357 -13.18 28.05 -42.72
CA GLN A 357 -14.17 29.04 -43.17
C GLN A 357 -15.58 28.73 -42.65
N LYS A 358 -16.01 27.46 -42.68
CA LYS A 358 -17.34 27.07 -42.17
C LYS A 358 -17.54 27.38 -40.70
N ILE A 359 -16.49 27.25 -39.89
CA ILE A 359 -16.53 27.55 -38.46
C ILE A 359 -16.24 29.04 -38.16
N ASN A 360 -16.03 29.88 -39.19
CA ASN A 360 -15.59 31.27 -39.06
C ASN A 360 -14.35 31.40 -38.16
N ALA A 361 -13.36 30.52 -38.35
CA ALA A 361 -12.12 30.51 -37.59
C ALA A 361 -11.42 31.87 -37.68
N THR A 362 -10.97 32.39 -36.53
CA THR A 362 -10.23 33.66 -36.42
C THR A 362 -9.01 33.47 -35.53
N GLY A 363 -7.96 34.26 -35.72
CA GLY A 363 -6.70 34.14 -34.98
C GLY A 363 -5.76 33.07 -35.53
N ASP A 364 -4.66 32.86 -34.81
CA ASP A 364 -3.63 31.87 -35.13
C ASP A 364 -4.13 30.45 -34.86
N VAL A 365 -4.09 29.59 -35.87
CA VAL A 365 -4.65 28.24 -35.78
C VAL A 365 -3.59 27.27 -35.29
N PHE A 366 -3.87 26.62 -34.17
CA PHE A 366 -3.04 25.56 -33.60
C PHE A 366 -3.74 24.22 -33.73
N ILE A 367 -3.00 23.22 -34.20
CA ILE A 367 -3.45 21.83 -34.29
C ILE A 367 -2.82 21.07 -33.11
N VAL A 368 -3.66 20.46 -32.27
CA VAL A 368 -3.22 19.61 -31.17
C VAL A 368 -3.59 18.16 -31.49
N PHE A 369 -2.63 17.25 -31.35
CA PHE A 369 -2.80 15.85 -31.70
C PHE A 369 -1.91 14.95 -30.83
N GLY A 370 -2.34 13.70 -30.67
CA GLY A 370 -1.51 12.67 -30.06
C GLY A 370 -1.16 12.94 -28.59
N GLY A 371 -0.05 12.33 -28.17
CA GLY A 371 0.55 12.51 -26.85
C GLY A 371 0.16 11.40 -25.88
N PHE A 372 0.18 11.71 -24.58
CA PHE A 372 -0.19 10.73 -23.55
C PHE A 372 -0.75 11.41 -22.31
N TYR A 373 -1.52 10.67 -21.53
CA TYR A 373 -1.96 11.08 -20.21
C TYR A 373 -1.71 9.99 -19.17
N LYS A 374 -1.49 10.43 -17.94
CA LYS A 374 -1.25 9.56 -16.78
C LYS A 374 -2.54 8.94 -16.26
N LEU A 375 -3.46 9.80 -15.90
CA LEU A 375 -4.77 9.50 -15.37
C LEU A 375 -5.73 10.54 -15.94
N PRO A 376 -7.00 10.20 -16.21
CA PRO A 376 -7.95 11.16 -16.76
C PRO A 376 -8.02 12.43 -15.90
N GLY A 377 -7.88 13.60 -16.54
CA GLY A 377 -7.96 14.91 -15.89
C GLY A 377 -6.84 15.27 -14.90
N PHE A 378 -5.72 14.53 -14.88
CA PHE A 378 -4.61 14.80 -13.95
C PHE A 378 -3.40 15.44 -14.63
N VAL A 379 -2.67 14.67 -15.44
CA VAL A 379 -1.47 15.12 -16.16
C VAL A 379 -1.45 14.42 -17.50
N GLY A 380 -1.22 15.19 -18.56
CA GLY A 380 -0.96 14.70 -19.89
C GLY A 380 -0.22 15.74 -20.71
N THR A 381 0.31 15.31 -21.85
CA THR A 381 0.91 16.17 -22.87
C THR A 381 0.25 15.82 -24.20
N GLY A 382 -0.04 16.83 -25.01
CA GLY A 382 -0.36 16.68 -26.42
C GLY A 382 0.81 17.20 -27.25
N TYR A 383 0.86 16.82 -28.52
CA TYR A 383 1.71 17.49 -29.50
C TYR A 383 0.92 18.62 -30.11
N SER A 384 1.57 19.73 -30.44
CA SER A 384 0.92 20.87 -31.05
C SER A 384 1.79 21.46 -32.14
N CYS A 385 1.19 21.87 -33.26
CA CYS A 385 1.87 22.63 -34.30
C CYS A 385 1.03 23.83 -34.75
N TYR A 386 1.71 24.87 -35.22
CA TYR A 386 1.08 26.04 -35.80
C TYR A 386 0.75 25.78 -37.27
N TYR A 387 -0.45 26.13 -37.71
CA TYR A 387 -0.85 26.07 -39.10
C TYR A 387 -0.70 27.45 -39.75
N GLU A 388 0.25 27.57 -40.68
CA GLU A 388 0.46 28.79 -41.47
C GLU A 388 -0.38 28.74 -42.75
N SER A 389 -1.27 29.71 -42.92
CA SER A 389 -2.10 29.82 -44.13
C SER A 389 -1.29 30.43 -45.29
N GLY A 390 -1.52 29.94 -46.51
CA GLY A 390 -0.90 30.49 -47.72
C GLY A 390 0.12 29.59 -48.43
N SER A 391 0.30 28.34 -48.03
CA SER A 391 1.15 27.38 -48.78
C SER A 391 0.57 27.08 -50.18
N GLU A 392 1.43 27.00 -51.21
CA GLU A 392 1.00 26.63 -52.57
C GLU A 392 0.76 25.12 -52.75
N GLU A 393 1.22 24.29 -51.82
CA GLU A 393 1.09 22.84 -51.91
C GLU A 393 -0.30 22.33 -51.50
N PRO A 394 -0.83 21.28 -52.15
CA PRO A 394 -2.15 20.71 -51.81
C PRO A 394 -2.16 20.05 -50.42
N VAL A 395 -1.00 19.64 -49.92
CA VAL A 395 -0.81 19.09 -48.57
C VAL A 395 0.23 19.95 -47.86
N VAL A 396 -0.18 20.62 -46.79
CA VAL A 396 0.74 21.42 -45.97
C VAL A 396 1.51 20.48 -45.04
N ARG A 397 2.84 20.47 -45.17
CA ARG A 397 3.74 19.69 -44.33
C ARG A 397 4.33 20.57 -43.23
N ILE A 398 3.97 20.30 -41.99
CA ILE A 398 4.37 21.09 -40.82
C ILE A 398 5.35 20.27 -39.99
N LEU A 399 6.56 20.79 -39.79
CA LEU A 399 7.52 20.20 -38.85
C LEU A 399 7.02 20.44 -37.42
N TYR A 400 7.01 19.42 -36.59
CA TYR A 400 6.72 19.57 -35.17
C TYR A 400 7.81 18.92 -34.32
N GLU A 401 8.12 19.52 -33.18
CA GLU A 401 9.02 18.91 -32.21
C GLU A 401 8.20 18.01 -31.28
N LYS A 402 8.61 16.74 -31.18
CA LYS A 402 8.07 15.87 -30.14
C LYS A 402 8.64 16.31 -28.79
N PRO A 403 7.80 16.63 -27.80
CA PRO A 403 8.22 16.88 -26.42
C PRO A 403 8.91 15.68 -25.74
N THR A 404 9.05 14.53 -26.40
CA THR A 404 9.73 13.36 -25.85
C THR A 404 11.21 13.59 -25.54
N ASP A 405 11.83 14.60 -26.14
CA ASP A 405 13.21 15.00 -25.83
C ASP A 405 13.32 15.87 -24.56
N ASP A 406 12.19 16.32 -24.00
CA ASP A 406 12.17 16.94 -22.68
C ASP A 406 12.30 15.87 -21.59
N TRP A 407 13.40 15.93 -20.84
CA TRP A 407 13.68 15.05 -19.70
C TRP A 407 12.52 14.99 -18.68
N LEU A 408 11.75 16.07 -18.54
CA LEU A 408 10.60 16.14 -17.66
C LEU A 408 9.47 15.23 -18.14
N VAL A 409 9.22 15.21 -19.45
CA VAL A 409 8.21 14.37 -20.09
C VAL A 409 8.58 12.90 -19.95
N ALA A 410 9.87 12.58 -20.11
CA ALA A 410 10.39 11.22 -19.86
C ALA A 410 10.18 10.80 -18.40
N LEU A 411 10.45 11.67 -17.42
CA LEU A 411 10.19 11.39 -16.01
C LEU A 411 8.71 11.21 -15.70
N VAL A 412 7.82 12.00 -16.31
CA VAL A 412 6.36 11.84 -16.15
C VAL A 412 5.88 10.51 -16.72
N LYS A 413 6.47 10.00 -17.82
CA LYS A 413 6.18 8.64 -18.31
C LYS A 413 6.63 7.54 -17.35
N VAL A 414 7.76 7.74 -16.65
CA VAL A 414 8.36 6.76 -15.71
C VAL A 414 7.66 6.72 -14.34
N LEU A 415 7.10 7.85 -13.89
CA LEU A 415 6.25 7.95 -12.68
C LEU A 415 5.18 6.84 -12.66
#